data_AF-A0A6L7M4I9-F1
#
_entry.id   AF-A0A6L7M4I9-F1
#
_cell.length_a   1.000
_cell.length_b   1.000
_cell.length_c   1.000
_cell.angle_alpha   90.00
_cell.angle_beta   90.00
_cell.angle_gamma   90.00
#
_symmetry.space_group_name_H-M   'P 1'
#
loop_
_entity.id
_entity.type
_entity.pdbx_description
1 polymer ?
#
loop_
_entity_poly.entity_id
_entity_poly.type
_entity_poly.pdbx_seq_one_letter_code
_entity_poly.pdbx_strand_id
1 'polypeptide(L)'
;MSEQRRREIVDQMVADLGRPDLGFTTKGQRNFLQSSGGRGQSYWSSWHFFAVGYQRAFDVLWDAAYAHRPPLRIDCYPLLFVCRQSIELWLKAATSTVKQAKPPGHHKLSDLWTRLWAALSEHTGHPQLDESNDPNPYNSYVESVNDLIQILDAHDEKGDRFRYPTARGGDPYPTTGVDLDGLYRAHELITGFCDGVLTRMEVERDS
;
A
#
# COMPACT_ATOMS: atom_id res chain seq x y z
N MET A 1 8.24 -3.25 -21.96
CA MET A 1 9.49 -3.42 -21.18
C MET A 1 9.25 -3.17 -19.69
N SER A 2 8.56 -2.10 -19.29
CA SER A 2 8.23 -1.82 -17.88
C SER A 2 7.33 -2.87 -17.22
N GLU A 3 6.29 -3.36 -17.93
CA GLU A 3 5.40 -4.41 -17.40
C GLU A 3 6.12 -5.73 -17.12
N GLN A 4 7.05 -6.13 -17.99
CA GLN A 4 7.87 -7.33 -17.79
C GLN A 4 8.72 -7.17 -16.53
N ARG A 5 9.28 -5.98 -16.30
CA ARG A 5 10.06 -5.71 -15.09
C ARG A 5 9.22 -5.74 -13.82
N ARG A 6 7.98 -5.22 -13.83
CA ARG A 6 7.07 -5.37 -12.68
C ARG A 6 6.84 -6.83 -12.33
N ARG A 7 6.59 -7.67 -13.34
CA ARG A 7 6.45 -9.12 -13.15
C ARG A 7 7.72 -9.73 -12.55
N GLU A 8 8.90 -9.41 -13.08
CA GLU A 8 10.17 -9.87 -12.51
C GLU A 8 10.37 -9.43 -11.04
N ILE A 9 9.96 -8.20 -10.70
CA ILE A 9 10.04 -7.70 -9.32
C ILE A 9 9.10 -8.51 -8.41
N VAL A 10 7.85 -8.71 -8.82
CA VAL A 10 6.87 -9.50 -8.07
C VAL A 10 7.35 -10.96 -7.92
N ASP A 11 7.85 -11.57 -9.00
CA ASP A 11 8.39 -12.92 -8.98
C ASP A 11 9.59 -13.05 -8.02
N GLN A 12 10.47 -12.04 -7.99
CA GLN A 12 11.58 -11.98 -7.05
C GLN A 12 11.09 -11.80 -5.61
N MET A 13 10.09 -10.96 -5.36
CA MET A 13 9.50 -10.79 -4.04
C MET A 13 8.91 -12.11 -3.51
N VAL A 14 8.19 -12.84 -4.37
CA VAL A 14 7.64 -14.16 -4.04
C VAL A 14 8.75 -15.17 -3.75
N ALA A 15 9.86 -15.12 -4.49
CA ALA A 15 11.01 -15.99 -4.26
C ALA A 15 11.74 -15.68 -2.94
N ASP A 16 11.91 -14.39 -2.62
CA ASP A 16 12.59 -13.90 -1.41
C ASP A 16 11.78 -14.18 -0.13
N LEU A 17 10.45 -14.25 -0.23
CA LEU A 17 9.54 -14.58 0.87
C LEU A 17 9.51 -16.07 1.26
N GLY A 18 10.38 -16.92 0.69
CA GLY A 18 10.60 -18.28 1.18
C GLY A 18 9.33 -19.15 1.21
N ARG A 19 8.69 -19.35 0.04
CA ARG A 19 7.57 -20.29 -0.22
C ARG A 19 6.64 -20.63 0.97
N PRO A 20 5.45 -20.00 1.02
CA PRO A 20 4.22 -20.74 1.12
C PRO A 20 3.73 -21.02 -0.30
N ASP A 21 3.68 -22.30 -0.67
CA ASP A 21 2.81 -22.75 -1.74
C ASP A 21 1.37 -22.35 -1.38
N LEU A 22 0.95 -21.18 -1.85
CA LEU A 22 -0.46 -20.85 -2.00
C LEU A 22 -0.82 -21.17 -3.45
N GLY A 23 -1.09 -22.44 -3.69
CA GLY A 23 -1.53 -22.98 -4.97
C GLY A 23 -2.76 -22.25 -5.49
N PHE A 24 -2.53 -21.21 -6.30
CA PHE A 24 -3.51 -20.66 -7.20
C PHE A 24 -3.18 -21.13 -8.61
N THR A 25 -3.71 -22.30 -8.96
CA THR A 25 -3.81 -22.70 -10.36
C THR A 25 -5.19 -22.37 -10.92
N THR A 26 -5.16 -21.99 -12.18
CA THR A 26 -6.22 -21.98 -13.19
C THR A 26 -7.20 -20.79 -13.28
N LYS A 27 -7.12 -20.17 -14.48
CA LYS A 27 -8.24 -19.84 -15.37
C LYS A 27 -9.49 -19.23 -14.70
N GLY A 28 -9.53 -17.90 -14.70
CA GLY A 28 -10.75 -17.15 -14.39
C GLY A 28 -10.76 -15.69 -14.84
N GLN A 29 -9.89 -15.26 -15.75
CA GLN A 29 -9.90 -13.88 -16.26
C GLN A 29 -10.95 -13.68 -17.36
N ARG A 30 -12.24 -13.80 -17.01
CA ARG A 30 -13.36 -13.22 -17.75
C ARG A 30 -14.51 -12.99 -16.78
N ASN A 31 -14.58 -11.78 -16.23
CA ASN A 31 -15.82 -11.05 -15.87
C ASN A 31 -15.41 -9.71 -15.25
N PHE A 32 -14.92 -8.79 -16.08
CA PHE A 32 -14.45 -7.46 -15.66
C PHE A 32 -15.59 -6.48 -15.34
N LEU A 33 -16.85 -6.78 -15.65
CA LEU A 33 -17.98 -5.89 -15.35
C LEU A 33 -19.27 -6.70 -15.16
N GLN A 34 -19.62 -7.03 -13.92
CA GLN A 34 -21.02 -7.22 -13.54
C GLN A 34 -21.29 -6.56 -12.19
N SER A 35 -22.21 -5.60 -12.22
CA SER A 35 -22.80 -4.97 -11.05
C SER A 35 -23.67 -6.01 -10.34
N SER A 36 -23.22 -6.49 -9.18
CA SER A 36 -24.11 -7.13 -8.22
C SER A 36 -24.95 -6.03 -7.56
N GLY A 37 -26.22 -5.99 -7.95
CA GLY A 37 -27.22 -5.13 -7.34
C GLY A 37 -27.43 -5.51 -5.88
N GLY A 38 -26.72 -4.84 -4.98
CA GLY A 38 -26.96 -4.83 -3.54
C GLY A 38 -27.25 -3.40 -3.09
N ARG A 39 -28.40 -3.18 -2.45
CA ARG A 39 -28.79 -1.88 -1.91
C ARG A 39 -27.80 -1.46 -0.81
N GLY A 40 -27.22 -0.25 -0.93
CA GLY A 40 -26.77 0.50 0.26
C GLY A 40 -25.30 0.92 0.41
N GLN A 41 -24.59 1.30 -0.66
CA GLN A 41 -23.57 2.36 -0.71
C GLN A 41 -23.03 2.39 -2.15
N SER A 42 -22.86 3.55 -2.75
CA SER A 42 -22.32 3.62 -4.12
C SER A 42 -20.89 3.07 -4.08
N TYR A 43 -20.59 1.99 -4.79
CA TYR A 43 -19.22 1.43 -4.88
C TYR A 43 -18.17 2.49 -5.23
N TRP A 44 -18.57 3.47 -6.07
CA TRP A 44 -17.84 4.68 -6.44
C TRP A 44 -17.49 5.64 -5.28
N SER A 45 -18.01 5.37 -4.07
CA SER A 45 -17.75 6.15 -2.85
C SER A 45 -16.99 5.36 -1.78
N SER A 46 -16.57 4.13 -2.07
CA SER A 46 -15.77 3.32 -1.15
C SER A 46 -14.30 3.76 -1.13
N TRP A 47 -13.66 3.71 0.03
CA TRP A 47 -12.23 4.00 0.16
C TRP A 47 -11.36 3.04 -0.64
N HIS A 48 -11.81 1.79 -0.76
CA HIS A 48 -11.15 0.78 -1.58
C HIS A 48 -11.14 1.17 -3.07
N PHE A 49 -12.25 1.70 -3.62
CA PHE A 49 -12.28 2.20 -5.00
C PHE A 49 -11.23 3.29 -5.25
N PHE A 50 -11.12 4.27 -4.33
CA PHE A 50 -10.09 5.30 -4.43
C PHE A 50 -8.67 4.73 -4.29
N ALA A 51 -8.46 3.77 -3.39
CA ALA A 51 -7.17 3.12 -3.18
C ALA A 51 -6.68 2.42 -4.46
N VAL A 52 -7.55 1.63 -5.11
CA VAL A 52 -7.27 0.96 -6.38
C VAL A 52 -6.97 1.98 -7.50
N GLY A 53 -7.73 3.07 -7.57
CA GLY A 53 -7.49 4.14 -8.55
C GLY A 53 -6.10 4.78 -8.40
N TYR A 54 -5.69 5.10 -7.17
CA TYR A 54 -4.37 5.67 -6.89
C TYR A 54 -3.23 4.67 -7.06
N GLN A 55 -3.46 3.39 -6.76
CA GLN A 55 -2.49 2.33 -7.10
C GLN A 55 -2.29 2.24 -8.61
N ARG A 56 -3.37 2.31 -9.40
CA ARG A 56 -3.23 2.31 -10.85
C ARG A 56 -2.48 3.53 -11.37
N ALA A 57 -2.68 4.70 -10.76
CA ALA A 57 -1.92 5.89 -11.08
C ALA A 57 -0.43 5.73 -10.74
N PHE A 58 -0.11 5.07 -9.61
CA PHE A 58 1.26 4.73 -9.23
C PHE A 58 1.93 3.84 -10.29
N ASP A 59 1.27 2.75 -10.72
CA ASP A 59 1.82 1.84 -11.74
C ASP A 59 2.19 2.56 -13.04
N VAL A 60 1.31 3.46 -13.49
CA VAL A 60 1.49 4.21 -14.74
C VAL A 60 2.64 5.21 -14.61
N LEU A 61 2.72 5.93 -13.50
CA LEU A 61 3.82 6.88 -13.27
C LEU A 61 5.15 6.15 -13.07
N TRP A 62 5.13 5.00 -12.39
CA TRP A 62 6.32 4.18 -12.19
C TRP A 62 6.85 3.66 -13.53
N ASP A 63 5.97 3.13 -14.39
CA ASP A 63 6.33 2.68 -15.74
C ASP A 63 6.97 3.77 -16.56
N ALA A 64 6.40 4.98 -16.53
CA ALA A 64 6.92 6.14 -17.23
C ALA A 64 8.30 6.54 -16.69
N ALA A 65 8.45 6.62 -15.36
CA ALA A 65 9.72 6.94 -14.70
C ALA A 65 10.79 5.89 -15.03
N TYR A 66 10.43 4.61 -15.05
CA TYR A 66 11.34 3.51 -15.35
C TYR A 66 11.75 3.48 -16.81
N ALA A 67 10.82 3.73 -17.74
CA ALA A 67 11.09 3.72 -19.17
C ALA A 67 11.98 4.90 -19.62
N HIS A 68 11.79 6.07 -19.01
CA HIS A 68 12.52 7.27 -19.41
C HIS A 68 13.81 7.51 -18.62
N ARG A 69 14.00 6.85 -17.46
CA ARG A 69 15.12 7.05 -16.51
C ARG A 69 15.74 8.46 -16.60
N PRO A 70 14.94 9.53 -16.40
CA PRO A 70 15.42 10.87 -16.65
C PRO A 70 16.63 11.17 -15.76
N PRO A 71 17.61 11.96 -16.25
CA PRO A 71 18.80 12.32 -15.48
C PRO A 71 18.50 13.25 -14.28
N LEU A 72 17.26 13.73 -14.12
CA LEU A 72 16.87 14.72 -13.13
C LEU A 72 16.02 14.13 -12.00
N ARG A 73 16.49 14.35 -10.77
CA ARG A 73 15.94 13.86 -9.50
C ARG A 73 14.60 14.51 -9.09
N ILE A 74 14.20 15.61 -9.72
CA ILE A 74 13.02 16.42 -9.36
C ILE A 74 11.72 15.80 -9.91
N ASP A 75 11.81 15.03 -11.00
CA ASP A 75 10.64 14.47 -11.70
C ASP A 75 10.00 13.28 -10.95
N CYS A 76 10.60 12.85 -9.84
CA CYS A 76 10.07 11.76 -9.02
C CYS A 76 9.05 12.24 -7.97
N TYR A 77 8.89 13.55 -7.72
CA TYR A 77 7.93 14.04 -6.73
C TYR A 77 6.47 13.65 -7.02
N PRO A 78 5.96 13.72 -8.26
CA PRO A 78 4.63 13.19 -8.59
C PRO A 78 4.49 11.70 -8.27
N LEU A 79 5.51 10.89 -8.60
CA LEU A 79 5.53 9.46 -8.32
C LEU A 79 5.49 9.16 -6.81
N LEU A 80 6.33 9.83 -6.04
CA LEU A 80 6.39 9.68 -4.58
C LEU A 80 5.08 10.13 -3.92
N PHE A 81 4.48 11.24 -4.38
CA PHE A 81 3.20 11.72 -3.90
C PHE A 81 2.08 10.70 -4.15
N VAL A 82 2.00 10.15 -5.36
CA VAL A 82 0.98 9.16 -5.72
C VAL A 82 1.19 7.84 -4.98
N CYS A 83 2.43 7.39 -4.81
CA CYS A 83 2.77 6.23 -3.97
C CYS A 83 2.21 6.41 -2.55
N ARG A 84 2.56 7.53 -1.90
CA ARG A 84 2.11 7.86 -0.54
C ARG A 84 0.59 7.93 -0.45
N GLN A 85 -0.06 8.60 -1.39
CA GLN A 85 -1.52 8.76 -1.41
C GLN A 85 -2.24 7.42 -1.60
N SER A 86 -1.70 6.54 -2.46
CA SER A 86 -2.21 5.19 -2.64
C SER A 86 -2.15 4.40 -1.33
N ILE A 87 -1.00 4.39 -0.65
CA ILE A 87 -0.81 3.70 0.63
C ILE A 87 -1.73 4.26 1.72
N GLU A 88 -1.87 5.59 1.82
CA GLU A 88 -2.79 6.24 2.76
C GLU A 88 -4.23 5.72 2.59
N LEU A 89 -4.70 5.63 1.35
CA LEU A 89 -6.05 5.17 1.03
C LEU A 89 -6.25 3.69 1.32
N TRP A 90 -5.26 2.85 1.04
CA TRP A 90 -5.27 1.43 1.38
C TRP A 90 -5.34 1.20 2.91
N LEU A 91 -4.51 1.90 3.68
CA LEU A 91 -4.54 1.84 5.15
C LEU A 91 -5.90 2.29 5.71
N LYS A 92 -6.47 3.37 5.15
CA LYS A 92 -7.80 3.86 5.53
C LYS A 92 -8.89 2.85 5.20
N ALA A 93 -8.86 2.27 4.01
CA ALA A 93 -9.81 1.24 3.59
C ALA A 93 -9.75 0.04 4.53
N ALA A 94 -8.57 -0.54 4.75
CA ALA A 94 -8.37 -1.68 5.63
C ALA A 94 -8.85 -1.38 7.06
N THR A 95 -8.45 -0.25 7.62
CA THR A 95 -8.87 0.15 8.99
C THR A 95 -10.38 0.28 9.09
N SER A 96 -11.02 0.94 8.10
CA SER A 96 -12.47 1.13 8.07
C SER A 96 -13.23 -0.19 7.95
N THR A 97 -12.69 -1.15 7.19
CA THR A 97 -13.27 -2.48 7.01
C THR A 97 -13.24 -3.28 8.30
N VAL A 98 -12.09 -3.31 8.98
CA VAL A 98 -11.93 -4.04 10.26
C VAL A 98 -12.82 -3.41 11.35
N LYS A 99 -12.79 -2.08 11.49
CA LYS A 99 -13.58 -1.39 12.54
C LYS A 99 -15.06 -1.23 12.23
N GLN A 100 -15.48 -1.52 10.99
CA GLN A 100 -16.82 -1.20 10.47
C GLN A 100 -17.22 0.27 10.73
N ALA A 101 -16.24 1.18 10.61
CA ALA A 101 -16.38 2.57 11.00
C ALA A 101 -15.91 3.51 9.88
N LYS A 102 -16.19 4.80 10.01
CA LYS A 102 -15.65 5.82 9.10
C LYS A 102 -14.12 5.76 9.10
N PRO A 103 -13.48 6.06 7.94
CA PRO A 103 -12.03 6.11 7.84
C PRO A 103 -11.46 7.10 8.86
N PRO A 104 -10.25 6.84 9.37
CA PRO A 104 -9.54 7.84 10.17
C PRO A 104 -9.27 9.11 9.34
N GLY A 105 -9.47 10.28 9.95
CA GLY A 105 -9.16 11.58 9.33
C GLY A 105 -7.68 11.96 9.32
N HIS A 106 -6.81 11.09 9.83
CA HIS A 106 -5.36 11.31 9.85
C HIS A 106 -4.75 11.06 8.46
N HIS A 107 -3.65 11.75 8.18
CA HIS A 107 -2.90 11.58 6.94
C HIS A 107 -1.56 10.89 7.13
N LYS A 108 -1.00 10.95 8.35
CA LYS A 108 0.30 10.35 8.68
C LYS A 108 0.25 8.83 8.54
N LEU A 109 1.16 8.26 7.74
CA LEU A 109 1.11 6.84 7.42
C LEU A 109 1.40 5.98 8.65
N SER A 110 2.34 6.40 9.51
CA SER A 110 2.66 5.68 10.75
C SER A 110 1.44 5.57 11.68
N ASP A 111 0.67 6.65 11.81
CA ASP A 111 -0.52 6.68 12.67
C ASP A 111 -1.64 5.81 12.12
N LEU A 112 -1.79 5.79 10.79
CA LEU A 112 -2.75 4.94 10.10
C LEU A 112 -2.40 3.47 10.25
N TRP A 113 -1.11 3.12 10.12
CA TRP A 113 -0.61 1.78 10.37
C TRP A 113 -0.86 1.31 11.80
N THR A 114 -0.46 2.11 12.81
CA THR A 114 -0.70 1.78 14.22
C THR A 114 -2.19 1.54 14.51
N ARG A 115 -3.08 2.33 13.88
CA ARG A 115 -4.53 2.16 14.01
C ARG A 115 -5.05 0.90 13.35
N LEU A 116 -4.57 0.57 12.15
CA LEU A 116 -4.92 -0.66 11.45
C LEU A 116 -4.48 -1.87 12.29
N TRP A 117 -3.23 -1.87 12.74
CA TRP A 117 -2.66 -2.96 13.50
C TRP A 117 -3.36 -3.17 14.84
N ALA A 118 -3.66 -2.08 15.57
CA ALA A 118 -4.45 -2.16 16.79
C ALA A 118 -5.86 -2.72 16.54
N ALA A 119 -6.51 -2.33 15.44
CA ALA A 119 -7.82 -2.85 15.06
C ALA A 119 -7.77 -4.35 14.75
N LEU A 120 -6.75 -4.80 14.02
CA LEU A 120 -6.55 -6.21 13.71
C LEU A 120 -6.28 -7.03 14.97
N SER A 121 -5.41 -6.54 15.85
CA SER A 121 -5.07 -7.20 17.11
C SER A 121 -6.33 -7.39 17.99
N GLU A 122 -7.16 -6.36 18.09
CA GLU A 122 -8.44 -6.40 18.80
C GLU A 122 -9.42 -7.41 18.15
N HIS A 123 -9.52 -7.41 16.83
CA HIS A 123 -10.42 -8.28 16.07
C HIS A 123 -10.02 -9.77 16.12
N THR A 124 -8.72 -10.08 16.01
CA THR A 124 -8.23 -11.46 15.96
C THR A 124 -7.88 -12.04 17.33
N GLY A 125 -7.90 -11.22 18.39
CA GLY A 125 -7.47 -11.63 19.73
C GLY A 125 -5.97 -11.96 19.84
N HIS A 126 -5.17 -11.54 18.85
CA HIS A 126 -3.72 -11.71 18.89
C HIS A 126 -3.08 -10.45 19.48
N PRO A 127 -2.08 -10.58 20.38
CA PRO A 127 -1.36 -9.43 20.89
C PRO A 127 -0.67 -8.66 19.75
N GLN A 128 -0.50 -7.35 19.95
CA GLN A 128 0.33 -6.51 19.09
C GLN A 128 1.69 -7.18 18.90
N LEU A 129 2.24 -7.16 17.66
CA LEU A 129 3.61 -7.58 17.29
C LEU A 129 4.42 -8.05 18.50
N ASP A 130 4.40 -9.37 18.71
CA ASP A 130 5.03 -9.98 19.86
C ASP A 130 6.53 -9.61 19.85
N GLU A 131 7.01 -8.97 20.91
CA GLU A 131 8.44 -8.71 21.12
C GLU A 131 9.22 -10.02 21.36
N SER A 132 8.54 -11.16 21.44
CA SER A 132 9.20 -12.45 21.48
C SER A 132 9.94 -12.69 20.16
N ASN A 133 11.21 -13.10 20.28
CA ASN A 133 12.07 -13.57 19.19
C ASN A 133 11.55 -14.89 18.57
N ASP A 134 10.24 -15.15 18.55
CA ASP A 134 9.67 -16.29 17.84
C ASP A 134 9.82 -16.04 16.32
N PRO A 135 10.59 -16.87 15.60
CA PRO A 135 10.80 -16.72 14.15
C PRO A 135 9.55 -17.15 13.38
N ASN A 136 8.42 -16.52 13.63
CA ASN A 136 7.21 -16.65 12.84
C ASN A 136 7.37 -15.80 11.56
N PRO A 137 7.35 -16.40 10.35
CA PRO A 137 7.44 -15.67 9.08
C PRO A 137 6.37 -14.58 8.90
N TYR A 138 5.25 -14.69 9.63
CA TYR A 138 4.23 -13.65 9.65
C TYR A 138 4.70 -12.37 10.36
N ASN A 139 5.41 -12.51 11.49
CA ASN A 139 5.92 -11.36 12.24
C ASN A 139 6.95 -10.58 11.43
N SER A 140 7.88 -11.28 10.76
CA SER A 140 8.89 -10.62 9.92
C SER A 140 8.30 -9.89 8.71
N TYR A 141 7.20 -10.39 8.14
CA TYR A 141 6.48 -9.69 7.07
C TYR A 141 5.81 -8.41 7.59
N VAL A 142 5.12 -8.47 8.73
CA VAL A 142 4.46 -7.30 9.35
C VAL A 142 5.48 -6.25 9.77
N GLU A 143 6.61 -6.65 10.35
CA GLU A 143 7.73 -5.76 10.68
C GLU A 143 8.28 -5.06 9.44
N SER A 144 8.48 -5.82 8.35
CA SER A 144 8.94 -5.25 7.07
C SER A 144 7.97 -4.20 6.53
N VAL A 145 6.65 -4.47 6.59
CA VAL A 145 5.62 -3.51 6.19
C VAL A 145 5.67 -2.26 7.07
N ASN A 146 5.80 -2.42 8.39
CA ASN A 146 5.96 -1.29 9.32
C ASN A 146 7.18 -0.43 8.95
N ASP A 147 8.35 -1.05 8.77
CA ASP A 147 9.59 -0.33 8.48
C ASP A 147 9.49 0.48 7.18
N LEU A 148 8.91 -0.12 6.13
CA LEU A 148 8.66 0.56 4.86
C LEU A 148 7.71 1.76 5.03
N ILE A 149 6.68 1.63 5.86
CA ILE A 149 5.77 2.73 6.20
C ILE A 149 6.53 3.84 6.93
N GLN A 150 7.38 3.51 7.91
CA GLN A 150 8.18 4.52 8.64
C GLN A 150 9.13 5.26 7.69
N ILE A 151 9.78 4.56 6.76
CA ILE A 151 10.67 5.17 5.76
C ILE A 151 9.90 6.17 4.89
N LEU A 152 8.73 5.78 4.37
CA LEU A 152 7.91 6.64 3.52
C LEU A 152 7.34 7.85 4.27
N ASP A 153 6.91 7.65 5.50
CA ASP A 153 6.36 8.71 6.35
C ASP A 153 7.44 9.72 6.80
N ALA A 154 8.65 9.24 7.10
CA ALA A 154 9.80 10.10 7.41
C ALA A 154 10.26 10.91 6.18
N HIS A 155 10.07 10.37 4.97
CA HIS A 155 10.38 11.09 3.74
C HIS A 155 9.42 12.27 3.53
N ASP A 156 8.11 12.02 3.50
CA ASP A 156 7.11 13.07 3.28
C ASP A 156 5.82 12.80 4.07
N GLU A 157 5.87 13.11 5.37
CA GLU A 157 4.78 12.89 6.34
C GLU A 157 3.43 13.41 5.84
N LYS A 158 3.40 14.47 5.03
CA LYS A 158 2.17 15.13 4.61
C LYS A 158 1.90 15.06 3.11
N GLY A 159 2.85 14.61 2.29
CA GLY A 159 2.77 14.75 0.84
C GLY A 159 2.99 16.19 0.38
N ASP A 160 3.70 17.01 1.16
CA ASP A 160 3.89 18.44 0.90
C ASP A 160 4.96 18.69 -0.17
N ARG A 161 5.94 17.79 -0.34
CA ARG A 161 7.12 18.02 -1.19
C ARG A 161 6.79 18.16 -2.68
N PHE A 162 5.71 17.51 -3.13
CA PHE A 162 5.19 17.68 -4.49
C PHE A 162 4.33 18.94 -4.64
N ARG A 163 3.62 19.33 -3.58
CA ARG A 163 2.59 20.38 -3.63
C ARG A 163 3.17 21.78 -3.47
N TYR A 164 4.28 21.89 -2.74
CA TYR A 164 4.90 23.16 -2.40
C TYR A 164 6.36 23.17 -2.83
N PRO A 165 6.88 24.33 -3.32
CA PRO A 165 8.28 24.44 -3.71
C PRO A 165 9.25 24.42 -2.52
N THR A 166 8.75 24.76 -1.32
CA THR A 166 9.54 24.87 -0.08
C THR A 166 8.74 24.35 1.11
N ALA A 167 9.44 23.99 2.19
CA ALA A 167 8.83 23.71 3.48
C ALA A 167 8.09 24.94 4.03
N ARG A 168 7.28 24.74 5.08
CA ARG A 168 6.52 25.84 5.74
C ARG A 168 7.41 26.99 6.26
N GLY A 169 8.70 26.73 6.50
CA GLY A 169 9.69 27.74 6.89
C GLY A 169 10.36 28.47 5.73
N GLY A 170 10.05 28.13 4.47
CA GLY A 170 10.70 28.67 3.28
C GLY A 170 11.95 27.91 2.83
N ASP A 171 12.41 26.92 3.61
CA ASP A 171 13.57 26.12 3.24
C ASP A 171 13.27 25.21 2.03
N PRO A 172 14.19 25.12 1.06
CA PRO A 172 14.04 24.20 -0.06
C PRO A 172 14.09 22.75 0.43
N TYR A 173 13.30 21.89 -0.21
CA TYR A 173 13.36 20.46 0.09
C TYR A 173 14.69 19.86 -0.39
N PRO A 174 15.26 18.90 0.36
CA PRO A 174 16.47 18.22 -0.07
C PRO A 174 16.17 17.41 -1.35
N THR A 175 17.15 17.38 -2.25
CA THR A 175 17.07 16.54 -3.45
C THR A 175 16.93 15.08 -3.04
N THR A 176 15.95 14.39 -3.64
CA THR A 176 15.67 13.00 -3.31
C THR A 176 16.14 12.12 -4.46
N GLY A 177 17.02 11.15 -4.17
CA GLY A 177 17.24 10.02 -5.05
C GLY A 177 16.17 8.96 -4.78
N VAL A 178 15.59 8.38 -5.83
CA VAL A 178 14.58 7.33 -5.69
C VAL A 178 15.11 6.06 -6.34
N ASP A 179 15.24 5.00 -5.54
CA ASP A 179 15.34 3.65 -6.08
C ASP A 179 13.95 3.21 -6.54
N LEU A 180 13.74 3.18 -7.86
CA LEU A 180 12.44 2.86 -8.44
C LEU A 180 12.03 1.41 -8.14
N ASP A 181 12.96 0.45 -8.16
CA ASP A 181 12.64 -0.96 -7.88
C ASP A 181 12.27 -1.11 -6.40
N GLY A 182 13.04 -0.49 -5.50
CA GLY A 182 12.73 -0.45 -4.07
C GLY A 182 11.39 0.22 -3.77
N LEU A 183 11.07 1.33 -4.43
CA LEU A 183 9.78 2.03 -4.26
C LEU A 183 8.60 1.17 -4.70
N TYR A 184 8.71 0.47 -5.83
CA TYR A 184 7.66 -0.43 -6.32
C TYR A 184 7.44 -1.60 -5.37
N ARG A 185 8.51 -2.25 -4.92
CA ARG A 185 8.44 -3.34 -3.93
C ARG A 185 7.78 -2.88 -2.65
N ALA A 186 8.16 -1.72 -2.14
CA ALA A 186 7.58 -1.16 -0.93
C ALA A 186 6.07 -0.95 -1.07
N HIS A 187 5.64 -0.35 -2.18
CA HIS A 187 4.24 -0.11 -2.48
C HIS A 187 3.43 -1.41 -2.58
N GLU A 188 3.92 -2.42 -3.32
CA GLU A 188 3.25 -3.72 -3.47
C GLU A 188 3.14 -4.47 -2.13
N LEU A 189 4.20 -4.48 -1.30
CA LEU A 189 4.16 -5.13 0.01
C LEU A 189 3.10 -4.51 0.92
N ILE A 190 3.07 -3.18 1.02
CA ILE A 190 2.15 -2.47 1.91
C ILE A 190 0.70 -2.60 1.42
N THR A 191 0.47 -2.38 0.13
CA THR A 191 -0.89 -2.44 -0.43
C THR A 191 -1.43 -3.86 -0.49
N GLY A 192 -0.58 -4.86 -0.78
CA GLY A 192 -0.92 -6.27 -0.71
C GLY A 192 -1.29 -6.73 0.71
N PHE A 193 -0.57 -6.26 1.75
CA PHE A 193 -0.99 -6.50 3.14
C PHE A 193 -2.40 -5.97 3.40
N CYS A 194 -2.66 -4.72 2.98
CA CYS A 194 -3.98 -4.10 3.17
C CYS A 194 -5.07 -4.87 2.42
N ASP A 195 -4.84 -5.26 1.16
CA ASP A 195 -5.79 -6.03 0.37
C ASP A 195 -6.09 -7.41 0.98
N GLY A 196 -5.07 -8.07 1.52
CA GLY A 196 -5.23 -9.31 2.28
C GLY A 196 -6.13 -9.14 3.51
N VAL A 197 -6.01 -8.01 4.22
CA VAL A 197 -6.92 -7.67 5.32
C VAL A 197 -8.36 -7.50 4.81
N LEU A 198 -8.57 -6.74 3.73
CA LEU A 198 -9.92 -6.55 3.18
C LEU A 198 -10.55 -7.88 2.78
N THR A 199 -9.82 -8.69 2.01
CA THR A 199 -10.27 -10.01 1.54
C THR A 199 -10.67 -10.91 2.71
N ARG A 200 -9.84 -10.97 3.76
CA ARG A 200 -10.15 -11.76 4.95
C ARG A 200 -11.45 -11.29 5.62
N MET A 201 -11.61 -9.98 5.80
CA MET A 201 -12.81 -9.42 6.44
C MET A 201 -14.07 -9.63 5.59
N GLU A 202 -13.96 -9.68 4.27
CA GLU A 202 -15.08 -10.03 3.39
C GLU A 202 -15.49 -11.50 3.56
N VAL A 203 -14.53 -12.43 3.55
CA VAL A 203 -14.79 -13.86 3.77
C VAL A 203 -15.46 -14.12 5.13
N GLU A 204 -15.02 -13.43 6.18
CA GLU A 204 -15.61 -13.54 7.52
C GLU A 204 -17.04 -12.97 7.60
N ARG A 205 -17.44 -12.05 6.72
CA ARG A 205 -18.82 -11.52 6.67
C ARG A 205 -19.79 -12.44 5.94
N ASP A 206 -19.28 -13.24 5.01
CA ASP A 206 -20.06 -14.16 4.19
C ASP A 206 -20.20 -15.56 4.81
N SER A 207 -19.49 -15.83 5.92
CA SER A 207 -19.50 -17.10 6.68
C SER A 207 -20.51 -17.08 7.83
#